data_AF-E4XZN5-F1
#
_entry.id   AF-E4XZN5-F1
#
_cell.length_a   1.000
_cell.length_b   1.000
_cell.length_c   1.000
_cell.angle_alpha   90.00
_cell.angle_beta   90.00
_cell.angle_gamma   90.00
#
_symmetry.space_group_name_H-M   'P 1'
#
loop_
_entity.id
_entity.type
_entity.pdbx_description
1 polymer ?
#
loop_
_entity_poly.entity_id
_entity_poly.type
_entity_poly.pdbx_seq_one_letter_code
_entity_poly.pdbx_strand_id
1 'polypeptide(L)'
;MYPDGIPKRFLKDKEQSFSGNTCSYCGNLFSQLNRHNRRKKQLSLCTSCTPILGLCRECDASISHGSINIKLMPSNIKKLVFICPKAENCDQLLTYDQFLKHEHFWTGFEKNPEKKKTESAFDREIEKLEKLRIVETNVAENIQFKEKRMTEIDQKMGENSKIISQKLEKMTSLENEISELEINNVTFATEKENLKNQIEKLKKEAEKLTSHSSSKDELINHKDVCGVCLEDYDGETVQRACISICFHAFCFNCLNSLKTKKCPKCRIFFTKNNIQKIF
;
A
#
# COMPACT_ATOMS: atom_id res chain seq x y z
N MET A 1 35.63 -33.24 -15.61
CA MET A 1 35.39 -33.58 -14.19
C MET A 1 36.26 -32.66 -13.36
N TYR A 2 35.69 -31.87 -12.45
CA TYR A 2 36.48 -31.04 -11.52
C TYR A 2 36.96 -31.93 -10.37
N PRO A 3 38.23 -31.83 -9.93
CA PRO A 3 38.73 -32.62 -8.81
C PRO A 3 37.93 -32.32 -7.54
N ASP A 4 37.60 -33.37 -6.79
CA ASP A 4 36.91 -33.29 -5.50
C ASP A 4 37.71 -32.43 -4.51
N GLY A 5 37.20 -31.23 -4.20
CA GLY A 5 37.82 -30.33 -3.22
C GLY A 5 37.95 -28.88 -3.71
N ILE A 6 36.83 -28.20 -3.93
CA ILE A 6 36.79 -26.74 -4.18
C ILE A 6 36.77 -26.01 -2.80
N PRO A 7 37.51 -24.90 -2.65
CA PRO A 7 37.96 -24.35 -1.36
C PRO A 7 36.87 -23.96 -0.37
N LYS A 8 37.21 -24.12 0.91
CA LYS A 8 36.47 -23.63 2.07
C LYS A 8 36.41 -22.09 2.02
N ARG A 9 35.18 -21.56 1.95
CA ARG A 9 34.71 -20.21 2.32
C ARG A 9 35.76 -19.11 2.57
N PHE A 10 35.66 -18.02 1.81
CA PHE A 10 36.11 -16.69 2.29
C PHE A 10 35.14 -15.58 1.85
N LEU A 11 34.15 -15.34 2.71
CA LEU A 11 33.56 -14.04 3.03
C LEU A 11 32.82 -14.23 4.36
N LYS A 12 33.02 -13.31 5.29
CA LYS A 12 32.56 -13.41 6.70
C LYS A 12 31.05 -13.34 6.90
N ASP A 13 30.26 -13.22 5.83
CA ASP A 13 28.82 -13.03 5.95
C ASP A 13 28.08 -14.29 5.49
N LYS A 14 27.73 -15.14 6.46
CA LYS A 14 26.76 -16.23 6.30
C LYS A 14 25.43 -15.75 5.68
N GLU A 15 25.13 -14.47 5.82
CA GLU A 15 23.89 -13.82 5.43
C GLU A 15 23.82 -13.48 3.93
N GLN A 16 24.96 -13.33 3.24
CA GLN A 16 24.98 -12.95 1.82
C GLN A 16 25.15 -14.14 0.86
N SER A 17 25.52 -15.31 1.37
CA SER A 17 25.61 -16.51 0.53
C SER A 17 24.20 -17.05 0.26
N PHE A 18 23.72 -16.97 -0.97
CA PHE A 18 22.52 -17.67 -1.41
C PHE A 18 22.66 -19.16 -1.05
N SER A 19 21.79 -19.65 -0.16
CA SER A 19 21.70 -21.07 0.23
C SER A 19 21.61 -22.03 -0.96
N GLY A 20 21.21 -21.51 -2.12
CA GLY A 20 21.05 -22.27 -3.35
C GLY A 20 22.32 -22.85 -3.98
N ASN A 21 23.52 -22.36 -3.63
CA ASN A 21 24.80 -22.80 -4.21
C ASN A 21 25.74 -23.48 -3.20
N THR A 22 25.27 -23.71 -1.97
CA THR A 22 26.05 -24.38 -0.91
C THR A 22 25.54 -25.80 -0.72
N CYS A 23 26.45 -26.78 -0.71
CA CYS A 23 26.08 -28.14 -0.39
C CYS A 23 25.65 -28.25 1.08
N SER A 24 24.44 -28.71 1.34
CA SER A 24 23.89 -28.94 2.69
C SER A 24 24.72 -29.94 3.51
N TYR A 25 25.47 -30.83 2.88
CA TYR A 25 26.28 -31.84 3.56
C TYR A 25 27.70 -31.37 3.88
N CYS A 26 28.48 -30.99 2.85
CA CYS A 26 29.88 -30.60 3.05
C CYS A 26 30.09 -29.09 3.29
N GLY A 27 29.05 -28.28 3.13
CA GLY A 27 29.12 -26.82 3.33
C GLY A 27 29.91 -26.05 2.26
N ASN A 28 30.41 -26.73 1.22
CA ASN A 28 31.18 -26.10 0.16
C ASN A 28 30.28 -25.52 -0.94
N LEU A 29 30.80 -24.53 -1.67
CA LEU A 29 30.11 -23.86 -2.75
C LEU A 29 30.31 -24.61 -4.07
N PHE A 30 29.23 -24.84 -4.82
CA PHE A 30 29.30 -25.49 -6.13
C PHE A 30 28.51 -24.71 -7.17
N SER A 31 29.00 -24.70 -8.41
CA SER A 31 28.28 -24.16 -9.56
C SER A 31 27.05 -25.01 -9.90
N GLN A 32 27.05 -26.29 -9.53
CA GLN A 32 25.97 -27.24 -9.77
C GLN A 32 25.74 -28.08 -8.51
N LEU A 33 24.49 -28.13 -8.06
CA LEU A 33 24.04 -28.94 -6.94
C LEU A 33 22.80 -29.75 -7.35
N ASN A 34 22.75 -30.99 -6.88
CA ASN A 34 21.61 -31.88 -6.94
C ASN A 34 20.58 -31.46 -5.89
N ARG A 35 19.32 -31.26 -6.28
CA ARG A 35 18.26 -30.85 -5.35
C ARG A 35 17.31 -32.00 -5.05
N HIS A 36 17.08 -32.22 -3.76
CA HIS A 36 16.03 -33.10 -3.26
C HIS A 36 14.90 -32.23 -2.68
N ASN A 37 13.75 -32.22 -3.36
CA ASN A 37 12.57 -31.46 -2.94
C ASN A 37 11.50 -32.44 -2.45
N ARG A 38 11.28 -32.53 -1.14
CA ARG A 38 10.18 -33.32 -0.58
C ARG A 38 9.56 -32.60 0.61
N ARG A 39 8.23 -32.44 0.58
CA ARG A 39 7.41 -31.87 1.68
C ARG A 39 7.96 -30.53 2.24
N LYS A 40 8.16 -29.55 1.35
CA LYS A 40 8.63 -28.19 1.67
C LYS A 40 10.07 -28.06 2.21
N LYS A 41 10.81 -29.16 2.35
CA LYS A 41 12.25 -29.12 2.64
C LYS A 41 13.06 -29.33 1.36
N GLN A 42 14.13 -28.55 1.23
CA GLN A 42 14.97 -28.50 0.04
C GLN A 42 16.43 -28.70 0.44
N LEU A 43 16.98 -29.88 0.15
CA LEU A 43 18.42 -30.10 0.26
C LEU A 43 19.09 -29.84 -1.09
N SER A 44 20.25 -29.20 -1.04
CA SER A 44 21.14 -29.05 -2.19
C SER A 44 22.44 -29.81 -1.90
N LEU A 45 22.75 -30.84 -2.68
CA LEU A 45 23.89 -31.74 -2.46
C LEU A 45 24.85 -31.68 -3.65
N CYS A 46 26.16 -31.71 -3.43
CA CYS A 46 27.08 -31.85 -4.55
C CYS A 46 27.07 -33.28 -5.09
N THR A 47 27.59 -33.46 -6.30
CA THR A 47 27.63 -34.78 -6.97
C THR A 47 28.32 -35.83 -6.10
N SER A 48 29.37 -35.47 -5.37
CA SER A 48 30.14 -36.40 -4.51
C SER A 48 29.42 -36.71 -3.19
N CYS A 49 28.58 -35.79 -2.68
CA CYS A 49 27.81 -36.01 -1.44
C CYS A 49 26.45 -36.67 -1.67
N THR A 50 25.98 -36.70 -2.92
CA THR A 50 24.67 -37.25 -3.30
C THR A 50 24.55 -38.77 -3.05
N PRO A 51 25.54 -39.61 -3.40
CA PRO A 51 25.47 -41.06 -3.19
C PRO A 51 25.63 -41.47 -1.72
N ILE A 52 26.31 -40.64 -0.92
CA ILE A 52 26.67 -40.94 0.47
C ILE A 52 25.42 -41.02 1.36
N LEU A 53 24.37 -40.25 1.04
CA LEU A 53 23.29 -40.08 1.98
C LEU A 53 22.34 -41.27 2.07
N GLY A 54 22.02 -41.96 0.96
CA GLY A 54 21.09 -43.12 0.91
C GLY A 54 19.64 -42.81 1.35
N LEU A 55 19.50 -42.10 2.47
CA LEU A 55 18.36 -41.49 3.10
C LEU A 55 18.66 -40.00 3.37
N CYS A 56 17.68 -39.14 3.10
CA CYS A 56 17.73 -37.72 3.40
C CYS A 56 17.54 -37.50 4.90
N ARG A 57 18.56 -36.99 5.61
CA ARG A 57 18.49 -36.73 7.07
C ARG A 57 17.41 -35.73 7.51
N GLU A 58 16.90 -34.89 6.61
CA GLU A 58 15.89 -33.89 6.99
C GLU A 58 14.44 -34.38 6.81
N CYS A 59 14.21 -35.41 5.98
CA CYS A 59 12.87 -35.88 5.66
C CYS A 59 12.71 -37.41 5.59
N ASP A 60 13.76 -38.14 5.98
CA ASP A 60 13.87 -39.61 6.02
C ASP A 60 13.52 -40.33 4.71
N ALA A 61 13.58 -39.60 3.60
CA ALA A 61 13.31 -40.13 2.27
C ALA A 61 14.53 -40.83 1.67
N SER A 62 14.35 -42.01 1.08
CA SER A 62 15.37 -42.64 0.24
C SER A 62 15.76 -41.74 -0.93
N ILE A 63 17.03 -41.36 -1.03
CA ILE A 63 17.58 -40.59 -2.14
C ILE A 63 18.01 -41.59 -3.21
N SER A 64 17.13 -41.90 -4.14
CA SER A 64 17.46 -42.69 -5.34
C SER A 64 17.81 -41.76 -6.52
N HIS A 65 18.58 -42.25 -7.49
CA HIS A 65 18.95 -41.50 -8.69
C HIS A 65 17.75 -40.88 -9.43
N GLY A 66 16.57 -41.51 -9.38
CA GLY A 66 15.34 -40.99 -10.01
C GLY A 66 14.61 -39.90 -9.22
N SER A 67 14.98 -39.66 -7.96
CA SER A 67 14.34 -38.67 -7.07
C SER A 67 15.10 -37.34 -6.99
N ILE A 68 16.20 -37.22 -7.74
CA ILE A 68 17.02 -36.01 -7.83
C ILE A 68 16.67 -35.29 -9.12
N ASN A 69 16.10 -34.11 -8.99
CA ASN A 69 15.85 -33.27 -10.14
C ASN A 69 17.15 -32.52 -10.46
N ILE A 70 17.88 -32.96 -11.50
CA ILE A 70 19.08 -32.27 -12.01
C ILE A 70 18.61 -31.03 -12.76
N LYS A 71 18.09 -30.06 -12.03
CA LYS A 71 17.73 -28.76 -12.60
C LYS A 71 18.97 -27.88 -12.51
N LEU A 72 19.72 -27.82 -13.61
CA LEU A 72 20.81 -26.86 -13.83
C LEU A 72 20.22 -25.44 -13.71
N MET A 73 20.24 -24.89 -12.51
CA MET A 73 19.87 -23.49 -12.31
C MET A 73 21.05 -22.61 -12.72
N PRO A 74 20.79 -21.44 -13.33
CA PRO A 74 21.83 -20.47 -13.60
C PRO A 74 22.43 -20.04 -12.25
N SER A 75 23.61 -20.54 -11.97
CA SER A 75 24.32 -20.24 -10.73
C SER A 75 24.68 -18.76 -10.74
N ASN A 76 24.13 -17.98 -9.81
CA ASN A 76 24.60 -16.61 -9.51
C ASN A 76 26.06 -16.60 -8.97
N ILE A 77 26.74 -17.76 -8.97
CA ILE A 77 28.15 -17.92 -8.57
C ILE A 77 29.07 -16.98 -9.35
N LYS A 78 28.75 -16.69 -10.62
CA LYS A 78 29.51 -15.73 -11.45
C LYS A 78 29.45 -14.29 -10.95
N LYS A 79 28.42 -13.95 -10.16
CA LYS A 79 28.25 -12.63 -9.55
C LYS A 79 28.88 -12.54 -8.16
N LEU A 80 29.34 -13.66 -7.59
CA LEU A 80 30.03 -13.67 -6.31
C LEU A 80 31.48 -13.20 -6.52
N VAL A 81 31.98 -12.50 -5.51
CA VAL A 81 33.37 -12.07 -5.41
C VAL A 81 34.09 -13.04 -4.48
N PHE A 82 35.22 -13.57 -4.94
CA PHE A 82 36.06 -14.52 -4.23
C PHE A 82 37.35 -13.84 -3.80
N ILE A 83 37.84 -14.18 -2.60
CA ILE A 83 39.16 -13.80 -2.14
C ILE A 83 40.11 -14.98 -2.39
N CYS A 84 41.33 -14.69 -2.82
CA CYS A 84 42.35 -15.72 -2.99
C CYS A 84 42.59 -16.49 -1.66
N PRO A 85 42.63 -17.83 -1.65
CA PRO A 85 42.83 -18.61 -0.43
C PRO A 85 44.23 -18.44 0.19
N LYS A 86 45.21 -17.93 -0.57
CA LYS A 86 46.53 -17.53 -0.06
C LYS A 86 46.52 -16.02 0.30
N ALA A 87 45.52 -15.61 1.06
CA ALA A 87 45.25 -14.19 1.36
C ALA A 87 46.45 -13.46 1.99
N GLU A 88 47.29 -14.17 2.76
CA GLU A 88 48.51 -13.59 3.37
C GLU A 88 49.43 -12.90 2.35
N ASN A 89 49.41 -13.31 1.08
CA ASN A 89 50.20 -12.69 0.01
C ASN A 89 49.34 -12.28 -1.21
N CYS A 90 48.01 -12.30 -1.11
CA CYS A 90 47.12 -12.04 -2.24
C CYS A 90 45.73 -11.56 -1.82
N ASP A 91 45.55 -10.23 -1.80
CA ASP A 91 44.26 -9.58 -1.48
C ASP A 91 43.38 -9.34 -2.72
N GLN A 92 43.57 -10.12 -3.79
CA GLN A 92 42.79 -9.95 -5.01
C GLN A 92 41.34 -10.41 -4.80
N LEU A 93 40.42 -9.49 -5.11
CA LEU A 93 38.99 -9.78 -5.26
C LEU A 93 38.73 -10.24 -6.70
N LEU A 94 38.28 -11.48 -6.85
CA LEU A 94 38.18 -12.17 -8.11
C LEU A 94 36.72 -12.53 -8.40
N THR A 95 36.27 -12.32 -9.64
CA THR A 95 35.04 -12.98 -10.12
C THR A 95 35.25 -14.49 -10.17
N TYR A 96 34.19 -15.29 -10.25
CA TYR A 96 34.31 -16.75 -10.34
C TYR A 96 35.24 -17.21 -11.49
N ASP A 97 35.10 -16.60 -12.68
CA ASP A 97 35.89 -16.98 -13.85
C ASP A 97 37.37 -16.56 -13.70
N GLN A 98 37.65 -15.44 -13.02
CA GLN A 98 39.01 -15.03 -12.66
C GLN A 98 39.60 -15.94 -11.57
N PHE A 99 38.79 -16.34 -10.59
CA PHE A 99 39.20 -17.22 -9.50
C PHE A 99 39.68 -18.58 -10.00
N LEU A 100 38.99 -19.18 -10.97
CA LEU A 100 39.38 -20.46 -11.58
C LEU A 100 40.71 -20.39 -12.34
N LYS A 101 41.07 -19.21 -12.85
CA LYS A 101 42.29 -18.96 -13.62
C LYS A 101 43.42 -18.40 -12.76
N HIS A 102 43.13 -18.03 -11.52
CA HIS A 102 44.09 -17.38 -10.64
C HIS A 102 45.20 -18.35 -10.23
N GLU A 103 46.46 -17.96 -10.38
CA GLU A 103 47.64 -18.82 -10.28
C GLU A 103 47.72 -19.57 -8.93
N HIS A 104 47.36 -18.90 -7.84
CA HIS A 104 47.34 -19.50 -6.51
C HIS A 104 46.32 -20.63 -6.34
N PHE A 105 45.33 -20.75 -7.22
CA PHE A 105 44.36 -21.83 -7.21
C PHE A 105 44.99 -23.19 -7.56
N TRP A 106 45.95 -23.21 -8.49
CA TRP A 106 46.56 -24.45 -9.00
C TRP A 106 47.88 -24.84 -8.32
N THR A 107 48.55 -23.89 -7.65
CA THR A 107 49.87 -24.12 -7.02
C THR A 107 49.86 -25.04 -5.79
N GLY A 108 48.70 -25.52 -5.35
CA GLY A 108 48.57 -26.54 -4.30
C GLY A 108 48.58 -27.99 -4.82
N PHE A 109 48.55 -28.20 -6.15
CA PHE A 109 48.65 -29.51 -6.77
C PHE A 109 50.06 -29.66 -7.32
N GLU A 110 50.89 -30.44 -6.62
CA GLU A 110 52.30 -30.66 -6.91
C GLU A 110 52.50 -31.00 -8.39
N LYS A 111 53.07 -30.05 -9.14
CA LYS A 111 53.71 -30.37 -10.42
C LYS A 111 54.97 -31.13 -10.08
N ASN A 112 54.99 -32.40 -10.50
CA ASN A 112 56.14 -33.30 -10.45
C ASN A 112 57.40 -32.56 -10.95
N PRO A 113 58.50 -32.51 -10.18
CA PRO A 113 59.67 -31.71 -10.55
C PRO A 113 60.46 -32.44 -11.64
N GLU A 114 60.12 -32.18 -12.91
CA GLU A 114 60.98 -32.56 -14.01
C GLU A 114 62.25 -31.70 -14.01
N LYS A 115 63.37 -32.41 -14.19
CA LYS A 115 64.77 -31.97 -14.12
C LYS A 115 64.99 -30.57 -14.71
N LYS A 116 65.28 -29.59 -13.85
CA LYS A 116 65.78 -28.27 -14.23
C LYS A 116 67.06 -28.40 -15.05
N LYS A 117 66.95 -28.16 -16.36
CA LYS A 117 68.07 -27.70 -17.17
C LYS A 117 68.54 -26.37 -16.59
N THR A 118 69.85 -26.16 -16.57
CA THR A 118 70.47 -24.91 -16.14
C THR A 118 70.04 -23.77 -17.07
N GLU A 119 68.95 -23.09 -16.71
CA GLU A 119 68.54 -21.85 -17.38
C GLU A 119 69.61 -20.79 -17.21
N SER A 120 69.96 -20.17 -18.35
CA SER A 120 70.85 -19.02 -18.41
C SER A 120 70.33 -17.92 -17.47
N ALA A 121 71.24 -17.14 -16.89
CA ALA A 121 70.86 -15.97 -16.10
C ALA A 121 70.00 -14.98 -16.91
N PHE A 122 70.18 -14.97 -18.23
CA PHE A 122 69.42 -14.14 -19.16
C PHE A 122 67.96 -14.57 -19.30
N ASP A 123 67.71 -15.89 -19.43
CA ASP A 123 66.35 -16.44 -19.54
C ASP A 123 65.53 -16.15 -18.28
N ARG A 124 66.17 -16.24 -17.11
CA ARG A 124 65.54 -15.89 -15.82
C ARG A 124 65.15 -14.43 -15.72
N GLU A 125 65.91 -13.53 -16.33
CA GLU A 125 65.59 -12.10 -16.31
C GLU A 125 64.45 -11.76 -17.29
N ILE A 126 64.43 -12.40 -18.47
CA ILE A 126 63.30 -12.31 -19.41
C ILE A 126 62.00 -12.78 -18.73
N GLU A 127 62.01 -13.92 -18.06
CA GLU A 127 60.83 -14.45 -17.37
C GLU A 127 60.31 -13.47 -16.29
N LYS A 128 61.21 -12.83 -15.53
CA LYS A 128 60.81 -11.80 -14.56
C LYS A 128 60.15 -10.60 -15.22
N LEU A 129 60.72 -10.10 -16.32
CA LEU A 129 60.17 -8.96 -17.06
C LEU A 129 58.80 -9.30 -17.64
N GLU A 130 58.61 -10.51 -18.15
CA GLU A 130 57.30 -10.96 -18.63
C GLU A 130 56.26 -11.03 -17.51
N LYS A 131 56.64 -11.55 -16.33
CA LYS A 131 55.77 -11.56 -15.15
C LYS A 131 55.38 -10.15 -14.73
N LEU A 132 56.33 -9.21 -14.69
CA LEU A 132 56.06 -7.81 -14.37
C LEU A 132 55.11 -7.17 -15.39
N ARG A 133 55.31 -7.41 -16.69
CA ARG A 133 54.42 -6.92 -17.75
C ARG A 133 52.99 -7.44 -17.59
N ILE A 134 52.81 -8.71 -17.21
CA ILE A 134 51.49 -9.30 -16.94
C ILE A 134 50.85 -8.63 -15.72
N VAL A 135 51.62 -8.42 -14.64
CA VAL A 135 51.13 -7.73 -13.44
C VAL A 135 50.70 -6.30 -13.78
N GLU A 136 51.50 -5.56 -14.53
CA GLU A 136 51.20 -4.19 -14.98
C GLU A 136 49.90 -4.15 -15.80
N THR A 137 49.74 -5.08 -16.75
CA THR A 137 48.52 -5.20 -17.57
C THR A 137 47.29 -5.47 -16.70
N ASN A 138 47.38 -6.41 -15.76
CA ASN A 138 46.30 -6.73 -14.83
C ASN A 138 45.93 -5.55 -13.92
N VAL A 139 46.92 -4.77 -13.48
CA VAL A 139 46.69 -3.56 -12.69
C VAL A 139 45.96 -2.51 -13.52
N ALA A 140 46.38 -2.28 -14.77
CA ALA A 140 45.73 -1.35 -15.68
C ALA A 140 44.26 -1.72 -15.95
N GLU A 141 43.98 -2.99 -16.24
CA GLU A 141 42.60 -3.47 -16.43
C GLU A 141 41.74 -3.29 -15.17
N ASN A 142 42.30 -3.53 -13.99
CA ASN A 142 41.59 -3.34 -12.72
C ASN A 142 41.29 -1.86 -12.45
N ILE A 143 42.23 -0.96 -12.75
CA ILE A 143 42.01 0.49 -12.66
C ILE A 143 40.87 0.90 -13.59
N GLN A 144 40.90 0.50 -14.87
CA GLN A 144 39.82 0.81 -15.82
C GLN A 144 38.46 0.27 -15.37
N PHE A 145 38.43 -0.96 -14.82
CA PHE A 145 37.20 -1.53 -14.27
C PHE A 145 36.65 -0.71 -13.10
N LYS A 146 37.54 -0.28 -12.19
CA LYS A 146 37.15 0.56 -11.04
C LYS A 146 36.66 1.93 -11.49
N GLU A 147 37.32 2.57 -12.45
CA GLU A 147 36.89 3.86 -13.02
C GLU A 147 35.50 3.77 -13.66
N LYS A 148 35.25 2.73 -14.46
CA LYS A 148 33.92 2.48 -15.03
C LYS A 148 32.86 2.27 -13.95
N ARG A 149 33.18 1.52 -12.90
CA ARG A 149 32.23 1.29 -11.79
C ARG A 149 31.98 2.56 -10.99
N MET A 150 32.99 3.42 -10.80
CA MET A 150 32.83 4.72 -10.14
C MET A 150 31.90 5.63 -10.93
N THR A 151 32.08 5.72 -12.25
CA THR A 151 31.19 6.55 -13.10
C THR A 151 29.74 6.04 -13.10
N GLU A 152 29.52 4.71 -13.09
CA GLU A 152 28.18 4.12 -12.91
C GLU A 152 27.55 4.46 -11.55
N ILE A 153 28.36 4.50 -10.48
CA ILE A 153 27.91 4.89 -9.14
C ILE A 153 27.54 6.37 -9.13
N ASP A 154 28.38 7.24 -9.67
CA ASP A 154 28.14 8.69 -9.73
C ASP A 154 26.88 9.02 -10.52
N GLN A 155 26.65 8.35 -11.64
CA GLN A 155 25.41 8.50 -12.42
C GLN A 155 24.18 8.14 -11.57
N LYS A 156 24.21 6.97 -10.89
CA LYS A 156 23.11 6.54 -10.03
C LYS A 156 22.89 7.46 -8.84
N MET A 157 23.96 8.01 -8.25
CA MET A 157 23.85 9.01 -7.19
C MET A 157 23.17 10.29 -7.71
N GLY A 158 23.52 10.73 -8.91
CA GLY A 158 22.86 11.87 -9.56
C GLY A 158 21.38 11.64 -9.83
N GLU A 159 21.00 10.47 -10.33
CA GLU A 159 19.59 10.09 -10.53
C GLU A 159 18.83 10.03 -9.21
N ASN A 160 19.41 9.41 -8.18
CA ASN A 160 18.82 9.34 -6.85
C ASN A 160 18.65 10.74 -6.23
N SER A 161 19.62 11.64 -6.41
CA SER A 161 19.51 13.01 -5.93
C SER A 161 18.32 13.73 -6.55
N LYS A 162 18.09 13.57 -7.87
CA LYS A 162 16.93 14.17 -8.56
C LYS A 162 15.60 13.62 -8.01
N ILE A 163 15.53 12.30 -7.78
CA ILE A 163 14.34 11.66 -7.20
C ILE A 163 14.08 12.19 -5.79
N ILE A 164 15.12 12.38 -4.98
CA ILE A 164 15.00 12.92 -3.62
C ILE A 164 14.47 14.36 -3.67
N SER A 165 15.02 15.23 -4.53
CA SER A 165 14.53 16.61 -4.69
C SER A 165 13.06 16.67 -5.08
N GLN A 166 12.63 15.86 -6.07
CA GLN A 166 11.22 15.79 -6.48
C GLN A 166 10.29 15.31 -5.36
N LYS A 167 10.75 14.37 -4.53
CA LYS A 167 9.97 13.89 -3.38
C LYS A 167 9.86 14.95 -2.29
N LEU A 168 10.93 15.73 -2.08
CA LEU A 168 10.95 16.81 -1.11
C LEU A 168 9.94 17.91 -1.50
N GLU A 169 9.93 18.33 -2.76
CA GLU A 169 8.97 19.32 -3.28
C GLU A 169 7.52 18.87 -3.09
N LYS A 170 7.22 17.59 -3.37
CA LYS A 170 5.89 17.02 -3.13
C LYS A 170 5.51 16.99 -1.65
N MET A 171 6.47 16.70 -0.78
CA MET A 171 6.25 16.69 0.66
C MET A 171 5.88 18.08 1.17
N THR A 172 6.61 19.11 0.73
CA THR A 172 6.30 20.51 1.07
C THR A 172 4.93 20.95 0.55
N SER A 173 4.55 20.53 -0.66
CA SER A 173 3.20 20.79 -1.18
C SER A 173 2.11 20.20 -0.30
N LEU A 174 2.28 18.94 0.13
CA LEU A 174 1.32 18.26 1.00
C LEU A 174 1.25 18.89 2.40
N GLU A 175 2.38 19.33 2.94
CA GLU A 175 2.42 20.05 4.24
C GLU A 175 1.62 21.36 4.19
N ASN A 176 1.69 22.08 3.08
CA ASN A 176 0.90 23.29 2.86
C ASN A 176 -0.60 22.96 2.76
N GLU A 177 -0.98 21.92 1.99
CA GLU A 177 -2.37 21.47 1.87
C GLU A 177 -2.95 21.04 3.23
N ILE A 178 -2.18 20.33 4.05
CA ILE A 178 -2.59 19.94 5.41
C ILE A 178 -2.83 21.19 6.26
N SER A 179 -1.92 22.16 6.23
CA SER A 179 -2.08 23.41 6.98
C SER A 179 -3.34 24.18 6.57
N GLU A 180 -3.65 24.24 5.27
CA GLU A 180 -4.89 24.87 4.78
C GLU A 180 -6.14 24.14 5.26
N LEU A 181 -6.14 22.81 5.22
CA LEU A 181 -7.25 21.99 5.72
C LEU A 181 -7.46 22.15 7.23
N GLU A 182 -6.38 22.28 8.01
CA GLU A 182 -6.46 22.55 9.45
C GLU A 182 -7.11 23.90 9.74
N ILE A 183 -6.72 24.95 9.03
CA ILE A 183 -7.34 26.29 9.14
C ILE A 183 -8.84 26.19 8.82
N ASN A 184 -9.19 25.53 7.71
CA ASN A 184 -10.58 25.35 7.29
C ASN A 184 -11.40 24.54 8.31
N ASN A 185 -10.82 23.51 8.93
CA ASN A 185 -11.52 22.75 9.96
C ASN A 185 -11.83 23.59 11.20
N VAL A 186 -10.91 24.48 11.60
CA VAL A 186 -11.14 25.40 12.72
C VAL A 186 -12.26 26.39 12.36
N THR A 187 -12.25 26.98 11.17
CA THR A 187 -13.30 27.92 10.75
C THR A 187 -14.67 27.22 10.71
N PHE A 188 -14.78 26.04 10.12
CA PHE A 188 -16.04 25.27 10.10
C PHE A 188 -16.52 24.90 11.50
N ALA A 189 -15.62 24.56 12.42
CA ALA A 189 -15.98 24.30 13.81
C ALA A 189 -16.58 25.55 14.48
N THR A 190 -16.00 26.74 14.25
CA THR A 190 -16.54 28.00 14.80
C THR A 190 -17.89 28.38 14.19
N GLU A 191 -18.07 28.19 12.87
CA GLU A 191 -19.32 28.48 12.18
C GLU A 191 -20.44 27.56 12.67
N LYS A 192 -20.13 26.26 12.85
CA LYS A 192 -21.06 25.28 13.40
C LYS A 192 -21.55 25.67 14.79
N GLU A 193 -20.65 26.15 15.65
CA GLU A 193 -21.01 26.58 16.99
C GLU A 193 -21.86 27.86 16.98
N ASN A 194 -21.51 28.83 16.11
CA ASN A 194 -22.32 30.03 15.92
C ASN A 194 -23.74 29.70 15.44
N LEU A 195 -23.89 28.78 14.48
CA LEU A 195 -25.20 28.34 13.99
C LEU A 195 -26.03 27.64 15.07
N LYS A 196 -25.41 26.78 15.90
CA LYS A 196 -26.11 26.16 17.04
C LYS A 196 -26.65 27.21 18.00
N ASN A 197 -25.83 28.21 18.34
CA ASN A 197 -26.24 29.30 19.23
C ASN A 197 -27.41 30.11 18.64
N GLN A 198 -27.41 30.35 17.32
CA GLN A 198 -28.54 30.99 16.63
C GLN A 198 -29.81 30.13 16.67
N ILE A 199 -29.70 28.83 16.40
CA ILE A 199 -30.83 27.89 16.48
C ILE A 199 -31.41 27.86 17.89
N GLU A 200 -30.59 27.85 18.94
CA GLU A 200 -31.08 27.85 20.32
C GLU A 200 -31.82 29.14 20.68
N LYS A 201 -31.33 30.30 20.22
CA LYS A 201 -32.03 31.58 20.39
C LYS A 201 -33.39 31.58 19.70
N LEU A 202 -33.44 31.15 18.43
CA LEU A 202 -34.69 31.07 17.66
C LEU A 202 -35.69 30.10 18.29
N LYS A 203 -35.23 28.98 18.86
CA LYS A 203 -36.09 28.05 19.61
C LYS A 203 -36.73 28.73 20.83
N LYS A 204 -35.93 29.44 21.63
CA LYS A 204 -36.44 30.18 22.80
C LYS A 204 -37.43 31.28 22.41
N GLU A 205 -37.21 31.95 21.28
CA GLU A 205 -38.15 32.94 20.75
C GLU A 205 -39.46 32.30 20.27
N ALA A 206 -39.38 31.16 19.57
CA ALA A 206 -40.55 30.41 19.13
C ALA A 206 -41.38 29.92 20.33
N GLU A 207 -40.74 29.38 21.37
CA GLU A 207 -41.40 28.96 22.61
C GLU A 207 -42.15 30.13 23.28
N LYS A 208 -41.51 31.31 23.38
CA LYS A 208 -42.15 32.52 23.91
C LYS A 208 -43.38 32.92 23.10
N LEU A 209 -43.29 32.91 21.76
CA LEU A 209 -44.42 33.22 20.89
C LEU A 209 -45.57 32.22 21.06
N THR A 210 -45.28 30.92 21.18
CA THR A 210 -46.30 29.90 21.43
C THR A 210 -46.98 30.07 22.80
N SER A 211 -46.21 30.45 23.84
CA SER A 211 -46.75 30.71 25.18
C SER A 211 -47.59 31.99 25.29
N HIS A 212 -47.40 32.95 24.39
CA HIS A 212 -48.25 34.13 24.25
C HIS A 212 -49.49 33.90 23.37
N SER A 213 -49.51 32.85 22.56
CA SER A 213 -50.73 32.42 21.86
C SER A 213 -51.65 31.52 22.69
N SER A 214 -51.15 30.85 23.73
CA SER A 214 -51.95 29.99 24.61
C SER A 214 -52.90 30.73 25.57
N SER A 215 -52.82 32.06 25.66
CA SER A 215 -53.86 32.89 26.31
C SER A 215 -54.99 33.30 25.36
N LYS A 216 -55.03 32.75 24.14
CA LYS A 216 -56.15 32.87 23.18
C LYS A 216 -56.91 31.56 22.94
N ASP A 217 -56.62 30.50 23.71
CA ASP A 217 -57.30 29.20 23.57
C ASP A 217 -58.63 29.11 24.33
N GLU A 218 -59.06 30.14 25.07
CA GLU A 218 -60.45 30.24 25.55
C GLU A 218 -61.45 30.69 24.46
N LEU A 219 -60.98 31.02 23.24
CA LEU A 219 -61.83 31.50 22.14
C LEU A 219 -62.13 30.45 21.05
N ILE A 220 -61.65 29.21 21.18
CA ILE A 220 -61.79 28.15 20.16
C ILE A 220 -62.59 26.96 20.70
N ASN A 221 -63.74 27.23 21.32
CA ASN A 221 -64.80 26.22 21.46
C ASN A 221 -66.10 26.61 20.72
N HIS A 222 -66.04 27.60 19.82
CA HIS A 222 -67.16 28.04 18.98
C HIS A 222 -67.24 27.34 17.61
N LYS A 223 -66.47 26.27 17.36
CA LYS A 223 -66.33 25.72 15.99
C LYS A 223 -67.57 24.97 15.48
N ASP A 224 -68.45 24.56 16.38
CA ASP A 224 -69.63 23.74 16.04
C ASP A 224 -70.99 24.34 16.41
N VAL A 225 -71.06 25.67 16.57
CA VAL A 225 -72.35 26.38 16.69
C VAL A 225 -72.66 27.24 15.47
N CYS A 226 -73.95 27.45 15.21
CA CYS A 226 -74.42 28.36 14.21
C CYS A 226 -74.28 29.82 14.63
N GLY A 227 -73.59 30.65 13.84
CA GLY A 227 -73.50 32.10 14.12
C GLY A 227 -74.81 32.89 13.96
N VAL A 228 -75.95 32.23 13.70
CA VAL A 228 -77.28 32.87 13.56
C VAL A 228 -78.27 32.39 14.63
N CYS A 229 -78.48 31.07 14.78
CA CYS A 229 -79.35 30.53 15.83
C CYS A 229 -78.62 30.16 17.12
N LEU A 230 -77.28 30.13 17.11
CA LEU A 230 -76.41 29.74 18.23
C LEU A 230 -76.59 28.28 18.70
N GLU A 231 -77.29 27.45 17.93
CA GLU A 231 -77.45 26.01 18.19
C GLU A 231 -76.23 25.22 17.67
N ASP A 232 -75.94 24.10 18.34
CA ASP A 232 -74.90 23.15 17.95
C ASP A 232 -75.29 22.38 16.68
N TYR A 233 -74.33 22.11 15.79
CA TYR A 233 -74.56 21.25 14.62
C TYR A 233 -74.63 19.78 15.04
N ASP A 234 -75.79 19.16 14.89
CA ASP A 234 -76.03 17.75 15.22
C ASP A 234 -76.18 16.85 13.97
N GLY A 235 -76.19 17.42 12.76
CA GLY A 235 -76.38 16.72 11.49
C GLY A 235 -77.82 16.27 11.20
N GLU A 236 -78.64 16.08 12.24
CA GLU A 236 -80.04 15.66 12.12
C GLU A 236 -81.00 16.85 12.02
N THR A 237 -80.95 17.78 12.98
CA THR A 237 -81.88 18.93 13.06
C THR A 237 -81.23 20.25 12.62
N VAL A 238 -79.95 20.40 12.92
CA VAL A 238 -79.13 21.58 12.70
C VAL A 238 -78.02 21.23 11.69
N GLN A 239 -78.41 21.12 10.41
CA GLN A 239 -77.47 20.78 9.32
C GLN A 239 -76.58 21.96 8.95
N ARG A 240 -75.27 21.72 8.90
CA ARG A 240 -74.28 22.74 8.51
C ARG A 240 -74.32 22.95 7.00
N ALA A 241 -74.23 24.21 6.58
CA ALA A 241 -74.17 24.59 5.18
C ALA A 241 -73.23 25.79 4.98
N CYS A 242 -72.57 25.88 3.83
CA CYS A 242 -71.78 27.05 3.45
C CYS A 242 -72.41 27.83 2.31
N ILE A 243 -72.04 29.10 2.23
CA ILE A 243 -72.26 29.93 1.05
C ILE A 243 -71.04 29.80 0.14
N SER A 244 -71.19 29.20 -1.04
CA SER A 244 -70.09 28.87 -1.97
C SER A 244 -69.24 30.06 -2.42
N ILE A 245 -69.77 31.29 -2.32
CA ILE A 245 -69.08 32.52 -2.74
C ILE A 245 -68.09 33.01 -1.67
N CYS A 246 -68.38 32.78 -0.39
CA CYS A 246 -67.57 33.34 0.71
C CYS A 246 -67.15 32.32 1.77
N PHE A 247 -67.56 31.05 1.61
CA PHE A 247 -67.20 29.91 2.46
C PHE A 247 -67.52 30.05 3.96
N HIS A 248 -68.35 31.03 4.33
CA HIS A 248 -68.86 31.13 5.69
C HIS A 248 -69.97 30.09 5.93
N ALA A 249 -69.87 29.38 7.05
CA ALA A 249 -70.77 28.29 7.42
C ALA A 249 -71.81 28.72 8.47
N PHE A 250 -73.04 28.27 8.27
CA PHE A 250 -74.21 28.47 9.14
C PHE A 250 -75.16 27.28 8.97
N CYS A 251 -76.26 27.22 9.73
CA CYS A 251 -77.28 26.20 9.47
C CYS A 251 -77.96 26.43 8.13
N PHE A 252 -78.27 25.32 7.45
CA PHE A 252 -79.03 25.31 6.21
C PHE A 252 -80.38 26.05 6.36
N ASN A 253 -81.07 25.84 7.48
CA ASN A 253 -82.34 26.49 7.78
C ASN A 253 -82.16 28.00 7.96
N CYS A 254 -81.14 28.44 8.71
CA CYS A 254 -80.85 29.86 8.89
C CYS A 254 -80.59 30.56 7.56
N LEU A 255 -79.76 30.00 6.67
CA LEU A 255 -79.48 30.58 5.35
C LEU A 255 -80.74 30.67 4.47
N ASN A 256 -81.64 29.69 4.55
CA ASN A 256 -82.89 29.69 3.81
C ASN A 256 -83.92 30.68 4.36
N SER A 257 -83.96 30.88 5.67
CA SER A 257 -84.91 31.78 6.35
C SER A 257 -84.53 33.27 6.27
N LEU A 258 -83.30 33.61 5.86
CA LEU A 258 -82.89 34.99 5.67
C LEU A 258 -83.77 35.71 4.64
N LYS A 259 -84.43 36.80 5.06
CA LYS A 259 -85.27 37.68 4.22
C LYS A 259 -84.50 38.28 3.05
N THR A 260 -83.25 38.68 3.29
CA THR A 260 -82.31 39.12 2.25
C THR A 260 -81.18 38.11 2.17
N LYS A 261 -80.84 37.67 0.96
CA LYS A 261 -79.77 36.68 0.76
C LYS A 261 -78.40 37.35 0.84
N LYS A 262 -78.03 37.81 2.04
CA LYS A 262 -76.74 38.40 2.40
C LYS A 262 -76.09 37.56 3.49
N CYS A 263 -74.81 37.26 3.34
CA CYS A 263 -74.07 36.51 4.35
C CYS A 263 -74.08 37.24 5.70
N PRO A 264 -74.47 36.60 6.82
CA PRO A 264 -74.47 37.25 8.14
C PRO A 264 -73.10 37.78 8.58
N LYS A 265 -72.01 37.13 8.14
CA LYS A 265 -70.64 37.47 8.54
C LYS A 265 -69.99 38.52 7.64
N CYS A 266 -70.08 38.39 6.32
CA CYS A 266 -69.40 39.30 5.38
C CYS A 266 -70.34 40.16 4.51
N ARG A 267 -71.67 40.00 4.66
CA ARG A 267 -72.72 40.77 3.96
C ARG A 267 -72.74 40.66 2.43
N ILE A 268 -71.91 39.79 1.85
CA ILE A 268 -71.92 39.46 0.41
C ILE A 268 -73.26 38.83 0.03
N PHE A 269 -73.82 39.27 -1.11
CA PHE A 269 -75.05 38.71 -1.66
C PHE A 269 -74.84 37.30 -2.22
N PHE A 270 -75.83 36.43 -2.03
CA PHE A 270 -75.83 35.06 -2.55
C PHE A 270 -77.22 34.66 -3.05
N THR A 271 -77.32 33.55 -3.77
CA THR A 271 -78.59 32.96 -4.20
C THR A 271 -78.79 31.60 -3.52
N LYS A 272 -80.01 31.02 -3.59
CA LYS A 272 -80.28 29.69 -3.01
C LYS A 272 -79.35 28.61 -3.59
N ASN A 273 -78.95 28.73 -4.85
CA ASN A 273 -78.04 27.80 -5.53
C ASN A 273 -76.60 27.88 -4.99
N ASN A 274 -76.26 28.94 -4.25
CA ASN A 274 -74.96 29.09 -3.61
C ASN A 274 -74.91 28.47 -2.20
N ILE A 275 -76.01 27.89 -1.70
CA ILE A 275 -76.04 27.22 -0.39
C ILE A 275 -75.73 25.74 -0.61
N GLN A 276 -74.62 25.27 -0.03
CA GLN A 276 -74.20 23.86 -0.10
C GLN A 276 -74.22 23.27 1.30
N LYS A 277 -74.93 22.15 1.51
CA LYS A 277 -74.88 21.39 2.76
C LYS A 277 -73.51 20.73 2.91
N ILE A 278 -72.96 20.76 4.11
CA ILE A 278 -71.65 20.19 4.44
C ILE A 278 -71.86 19.27 5.65
N PHE A 279 -71.94 17.97 5.37
CA PHE A 279 -72.23 16.88 6.32
C PHE A 279 -73.66 16.87 6.86
#